data_AF-A0A3S1BTB8-F1
#
_entry.id   AF-A0A3S1BTB8-F1
#
_cell.length_a   1.000
_cell.length_b   1.000
_cell.length_c   1.000
_cell.angle_alpha   90.00
_cell.angle_beta   90.00
_cell.angle_gamma   90.00
#
_symmetry.space_group_name_H-M   'P 1'
#
loop_
_entity.id
_entity.type
_entity.pdbx_description
1 polymer ?
#
loop_
_entity_poly.entity_id
_entity_poly.type
_entity_poly.pdbx_seq_one_letter_code
_entity_poly.pdbx_strand_id
1 'polypeptide(L)'
;MIYQPLHLKYRPQSFAELVGQSAIATTLTNAITSQRIAPAYLFTGPRGTGKTSSARIFAKSLNCQHGDFPTPTPCGQCNSCTNISKGLSLDVVEIDAASNSGVENIRQIIDRTHIVPVNSRYKVFVLDEVHSLSSQGFQALLKTLEEPPKNVVFILCTTEIHKVPATIISRCQRFDFKRIGVEDMVQHLNQIVNEELIDITPEALRLIAQISSGCLRDSQCLLDQLSLLNITIDQNWVWEMVGNVPEYELLTMVERISENDSNSVINIIRNLLEWGKEPLVILQNLTSFYRDMLIAKTSPSSKEMVMLTEDTWQQLCQIVKSWETTTILAGQQHLRQCEVQIKLSTQPQLWLEVAILGLLPAANSTNSSQFIPIAENPPWTSWKTPADAIVWAQQKLPNMSLESLQEHWNSLIPVNGKKAPIWVETVQQLAASR
;
A
#
# COMPACT_ATOMS: atom_id res chain seq x y z
N MET A 1 21.61 20.48 -21.13
CA MET A 1 20.45 20.81 -20.27
C MET A 1 20.59 20.03 -18.98
N ILE A 2 20.16 20.57 -17.84
CA ILE A 2 20.11 19.83 -16.58
C ILE A 2 19.01 18.77 -16.72
N TYR A 3 19.33 17.50 -16.44
CA TYR A 3 18.35 16.41 -16.45
C TYR A 3 17.20 16.72 -15.48
N GLN A 4 15.96 16.59 -15.95
CA GLN A 4 14.76 16.77 -15.16
C GLN A 4 13.94 15.48 -15.23
N PRO A 5 13.65 14.84 -14.07
CA PRO A 5 12.85 13.63 -14.04
C PRO A 5 11.47 13.77 -14.69
N LEU A 6 10.98 12.71 -15.34
CA LEU A 6 9.74 12.74 -16.14
C LEU A 6 8.54 13.20 -15.30
N HIS A 7 8.42 12.75 -14.06
CA HIS A 7 7.31 13.13 -13.17
C HIS A 7 7.28 14.61 -12.78
N LEU A 8 8.40 15.33 -12.95
CA LEU A 8 8.47 16.79 -12.79
C LEU A 8 8.28 17.51 -14.13
N LYS A 9 8.87 16.98 -15.21
CA LYS A 9 8.78 17.54 -16.57
C LYS A 9 7.33 17.52 -17.09
N TYR A 10 6.65 16.38 -16.92
CA TYR A 10 5.27 16.13 -17.34
C TYR A 10 4.23 16.36 -16.25
N ARG A 11 4.58 17.16 -15.23
CA ARG A 11 3.60 17.57 -14.23
C ARG A 11 2.55 18.48 -14.89
N PRO A 12 1.25 18.19 -14.77
CA PRO A 12 0.23 18.93 -15.49
C PRO A 12 0.20 20.40 -15.08
N GLN A 13 0.08 21.29 -16.07
CA GLN A 13 0.08 22.74 -15.91
C GLN A 13 -1.32 23.35 -15.98
N SER A 14 -2.29 22.61 -16.54
CA SER A 14 -3.69 23.01 -16.68
C SER A 14 -4.65 21.88 -16.27
N PHE A 15 -5.93 22.21 -16.03
CA PHE A 15 -6.95 21.21 -15.71
C PHE A 15 -7.23 20.24 -16.86
N ALA A 16 -6.98 20.66 -18.10
CA ALA A 16 -7.14 19.84 -19.30
C ALA A 16 -6.10 18.70 -19.38
N GLU A 17 -4.94 18.89 -18.75
CA GLU A 17 -3.86 17.89 -18.71
C GLU A 17 -4.02 16.89 -17.55
N LEU A 18 -5.07 17.00 -16.72
CA LEU A 18 -5.30 16.05 -15.62
C LEU A 18 -5.84 14.72 -16.14
N VAL A 19 -5.02 13.69 -16.04
CA VAL A 19 -5.36 12.32 -16.45
C VAL A 19 -6.35 11.68 -15.46
N GLY A 20 -7.45 11.14 -15.97
CA GLY A 20 -8.43 10.34 -15.20
C GLY A 20 -9.27 11.11 -14.17
N GLN A 21 -9.20 12.45 -14.11
CA GLN A 21 -9.92 13.27 -13.10
C GLN A 21 -10.89 14.29 -13.73
N SER A 22 -11.59 13.90 -14.80
CA SER A 22 -12.45 14.79 -15.61
C SER A 22 -13.53 15.51 -14.80
N ALA A 23 -14.20 14.82 -13.87
CA ALA A 23 -15.25 15.41 -13.04
C ALA A 23 -14.71 16.51 -12.10
N ILE A 24 -13.51 16.30 -11.53
CA ILE A 24 -12.83 17.27 -10.66
C ILE A 24 -12.40 18.48 -11.47
N ALA A 25 -11.73 18.25 -12.61
CA ALA A 25 -11.30 19.28 -13.54
C ALA A 25 -12.47 20.18 -13.98
N THR A 26 -13.60 19.57 -14.34
CA THR A 26 -14.83 20.28 -14.76
C THR A 26 -15.40 21.10 -13.61
N THR A 27 -15.48 20.54 -12.41
CA THR A 27 -16.09 21.22 -11.25
C THR A 27 -15.25 22.41 -10.79
N LEU A 28 -13.92 22.27 -10.74
CA LEU A 28 -13.01 23.38 -10.40
C LEU A 28 -13.02 24.46 -11.48
N THR A 29 -13.05 24.06 -12.76
CA THR A 29 -13.22 24.98 -13.90
C THR A 29 -14.51 25.80 -13.75
N ASN A 30 -15.64 25.14 -13.46
CA ASN A 30 -16.92 25.82 -13.27
C ASN A 30 -16.92 26.75 -12.05
N ALA A 31 -16.27 26.38 -10.95
CA ALA A 31 -16.12 27.23 -9.77
C ALA A 31 -15.38 28.54 -10.12
N ILE A 32 -14.32 28.45 -10.92
CA ILE A 32 -13.55 29.61 -11.40
C ILE A 32 -14.39 30.48 -12.33
N THR A 33 -15.00 29.88 -13.35
CA THR A 33 -15.81 30.62 -14.34
C THR A 33 -17.02 31.31 -13.70
N SER A 34 -17.65 30.67 -12.72
CA SER A 34 -18.78 31.24 -11.97
C SER A 34 -18.37 32.15 -10.82
N GLN A 35 -17.07 32.34 -10.58
CA GLN A 35 -16.49 33.11 -9.47
C GLN A 35 -16.99 32.65 -8.08
N ARG A 36 -17.34 31.36 -7.95
CA ARG A 36 -17.77 30.72 -6.70
C ARG A 36 -16.58 30.02 -6.05
N ILE A 37 -15.62 30.83 -5.60
CA ILE A 37 -14.42 30.33 -4.93
C ILE A 37 -14.70 30.17 -3.44
N ALA A 38 -14.66 28.93 -2.96
CA ALA A 38 -14.77 28.63 -1.54
C ALA A 38 -13.49 29.05 -0.79
N PRO A 39 -13.59 29.40 0.49
CA PRO A 39 -12.41 29.72 1.30
C PRO A 39 -11.54 28.49 1.60
N ALA A 40 -12.10 27.28 1.49
CA ALA A 40 -11.40 26.05 1.82
C ALA A 40 -11.82 24.87 0.93
N TYR A 41 -10.82 24.15 0.44
CA TYR A 41 -10.94 22.96 -0.39
C TYR A 41 -10.21 21.78 0.27
N LEU A 42 -10.79 20.59 0.19
CA LEU A 42 -10.18 19.35 0.68
C LEU A 42 -10.04 18.35 -0.46
N PHE A 43 -8.82 18.13 -0.91
CA PHE A 43 -8.47 17.16 -1.94
C PHE A 43 -8.01 15.87 -1.26
N THR A 44 -8.78 14.80 -1.43
CA THR A 44 -8.50 13.51 -0.78
C THR A 44 -8.46 12.39 -1.80
N GLY A 45 -7.63 11.38 -1.57
CA GLY A 45 -7.55 10.20 -2.40
C GLY A 45 -6.16 9.58 -2.39
N PRO A 46 -5.95 8.45 -3.09
CA PRO A 46 -4.67 7.75 -3.12
C PRO A 46 -3.49 8.63 -3.55
N ARG A 47 -2.26 8.24 -3.20
CA ARG A 47 -1.05 8.95 -3.63
C ARG A 47 -0.94 8.96 -5.16
N GLY A 48 -0.37 10.04 -5.71
CA GLY A 48 -0.04 10.17 -7.14
C GLY A 48 -1.23 10.28 -8.10
N THR A 49 -2.44 10.52 -7.60
CA THR A 49 -3.66 10.78 -8.39
C THR A 49 -3.81 12.24 -8.85
N GLY A 50 -2.85 13.12 -8.51
CA GLY A 50 -2.83 14.51 -8.98
C GLY A 50 -3.35 15.57 -7.99
N LYS A 51 -3.53 15.25 -6.70
CA LYS A 51 -4.00 16.20 -5.66
C LYS A 51 -3.19 17.50 -5.60
N THR A 52 -1.90 17.41 -5.28
CA THR A 52 -1.01 18.56 -5.14
C THR A 52 -0.81 19.29 -6.49
N SER A 53 -0.81 18.56 -7.61
CA SER A 53 -0.79 19.18 -8.94
C SER A 53 -2.04 20.00 -9.22
N SER A 54 -3.22 19.47 -8.90
CA SER A 54 -4.49 20.19 -9.02
C SER A 54 -4.54 21.42 -8.11
N ALA A 55 -3.98 21.34 -6.90
CA ALA A 55 -3.85 22.48 -6.00
C ALA A 55 -3.02 23.61 -6.61
N ARG A 56 -1.87 23.27 -7.24
CA ARG A 56 -1.03 24.25 -7.95
C ARG A 56 -1.74 24.83 -9.17
N ILE A 57 -2.43 24.00 -9.97
CA ILE A 57 -3.20 24.48 -11.13
C ILE A 57 -4.31 25.43 -10.68
N PHE A 58 -5.01 25.11 -9.59
CA PHE A 58 -6.05 25.96 -9.02
C PHE A 58 -5.47 27.29 -8.54
N ALA A 59 -4.35 27.27 -7.81
CA ALA A 59 -3.66 28.48 -7.37
C ALA A 59 -3.22 29.37 -8.55
N LYS A 60 -2.70 28.77 -9.63
CA LYS A 60 -2.38 29.49 -10.88
C LYS A 60 -3.63 30.09 -11.51
N SER A 61 -4.72 29.35 -11.54
CA SER A 61 -5.99 29.78 -12.14
C SER A 61 -6.58 31.00 -11.41
N LEU A 62 -6.48 31.03 -10.08
CA LEU A 62 -6.90 32.17 -9.25
C LEU A 62 -6.01 33.40 -9.47
N ASN A 63 -4.70 33.19 -9.62
CA ASN A 63 -3.70 34.26 -9.58
C ASN A 63 -3.06 34.61 -10.93
N CYS A 64 -3.50 34.00 -12.04
CA CYS A 64 -2.97 34.28 -13.37
C CYS A 64 -3.19 35.76 -13.74
N GLN A 65 -2.12 36.46 -14.14
CA GLN A 65 -2.18 37.90 -14.45
C GLN A 65 -2.75 38.18 -15.85
N HIS A 66 -2.96 37.14 -16.65
CA HIS A 66 -3.57 37.28 -17.96
C HIS A 66 -5.09 37.35 -17.81
N GLY A 67 -5.64 38.57 -17.85
CA GLY A 67 -7.06 38.89 -17.65
C GLY A 67 -7.32 39.62 -16.32
N ASP A 68 -8.52 40.17 -16.15
CA ASP A 68 -8.88 40.90 -14.92
C ASP A 68 -9.40 39.97 -13.82
N PHE A 69 -9.91 38.79 -14.19
CA PHE A 69 -10.55 37.82 -13.31
C PHE A 69 -9.80 36.48 -13.28
N PRO A 70 -10.04 35.62 -12.25
CA PRO A 70 -9.61 34.23 -12.26
C PRO A 70 -10.00 33.52 -13.57
N THR A 71 -9.08 32.70 -14.09
CA THR A 71 -9.27 31.99 -15.37
C THR A 71 -9.05 30.48 -15.19
N PRO A 72 -9.90 29.61 -15.77
CA PRO A 72 -9.68 28.17 -15.70
C PRO A 72 -8.49 27.69 -16.54
N THR A 73 -8.01 28.52 -17.47
CA THR A 73 -6.88 28.24 -18.35
C THR A 73 -5.72 29.19 -18.02
N PRO A 74 -4.92 28.90 -16.98
CA PRO A 74 -3.78 29.73 -16.62
C PRO A 74 -2.75 29.75 -17.75
N CYS A 75 -2.22 30.93 -18.08
CA CYS A 75 -1.35 31.10 -19.26
C CYS A 75 0.02 30.39 -19.18
N GLY A 76 0.47 30.01 -17.97
CA GLY A 76 1.78 29.38 -17.76
C GLY A 76 3.00 30.31 -17.91
N GLN A 77 2.83 31.50 -18.50
CA GLN A 77 3.94 32.37 -18.90
C GLN A 77 4.08 33.64 -18.04
N CYS A 78 3.01 34.14 -17.41
CA CYS A 78 3.10 35.33 -16.55
C CYS A 78 3.92 35.08 -15.28
N ASN A 79 4.39 36.16 -14.63
CA ASN A 79 5.22 36.08 -13.42
C ASN A 79 4.55 35.28 -12.30
N SER A 80 3.25 35.44 -12.12
CA SER A 80 2.47 34.66 -11.15
C SER A 80 2.50 33.16 -11.48
N CYS A 81 2.15 32.77 -12.71
CA CYS A 81 2.13 31.36 -13.10
C CYS A 81 3.51 30.70 -13.00
N THR A 82 4.56 31.39 -13.45
CA THR A 82 5.93 30.86 -13.42
C THR A 82 6.47 30.74 -12.00
N ASN A 83 6.23 31.72 -11.12
CA ASN A 83 6.62 31.66 -9.72
C ASN A 83 5.88 30.54 -8.97
N ILE A 84 4.58 30.34 -9.24
CA ILE A 84 3.82 29.24 -8.64
C ILE A 84 4.35 27.87 -9.12
N SER A 85 4.65 27.72 -10.42
CA SER A 85 5.27 26.49 -10.94
C SER A 85 6.58 26.14 -10.25
N LYS A 86 7.42 27.16 -9.99
CA LYS A 86 8.74 27.01 -9.36
C LYS A 86 8.69 26.97 -7.83
N GLY A 87 7.53 27.17 -7.20
CA GLY A 87 7.40 27.24 -5.74
C GLY A 87 8.03 28.50 -5.12
N LEU A 88 8.18 29.58 -5.89
CA LEU A 88 8.82 30.84 -5.46
C LEU A 88 7.81 31.96 -5.18
N SER A 89 6.51 31.65 -5.22
CA SER A 89 5.46 32.64 -4.99
C SER A 89 5.38 33.03 -3.52
N LEU A 90 5.25 34.33 -3.23
CA LEU A 90 5.01 34.84 -1.87
C LEU A 90 3.53 34.71 -1.45
N ASP A 91 2.63 34.72 -2.43
CA ASP A 91 1.18 34.67 -2.21
C ASP A 91 0.62 33.25 -2.31
N VAL A 92 1.42 32.28 -2.77
CA VAL A 92 1.06 30.85 -2.80
C VAL A 92 2.08 30.08 -1.97
N VAL A 93 1.66 29.65 -0.79
CA VAL A 93 2.52 28.96 0.17
C VAL A 93 2.14 27.48 0.19
N GLU A 94 3.06 26.62 -0.23
CA GLU A 94 2.92 25.16 -0.14
C GLU A 94 3.71 24.67 1.08
N ILE A 95 3.02 23.98 1.99
CA ILE A 95 3.60 23.42 3.22
C ILE A 95 3.31 21.93 3.23
N ASP A 96 4.36 21.14 3.41
CA ASP A 96 4.25 19.73 3.77
C ASP A 96 3.97 19.61 5.27
N ALA A 97 2.77 19.14 5.63
CA ALA A 97 2.34 18.99 7.01
C ALA A 97 3.07 17.86 7.74
N ALA A 98 3.64 16.87 7.03
CA ALA A 98 4.44 15.84 7.66
C ALA A 98 5.72 16.42 8.28
N SER A 99 6.37 17.33 7.56
CA SER A 99 7.57 18.03 8.03
C SER A 99 7.26 19.22 8.96
N ASN A 100 6.03 19.74 8.94
CA ASN A 100 5.63 20.96 9.67
C ASN A 100 4.42 20.75 10.59
N SER A 101 4.32 19.58 11.23
CA SER A 101 3.14 19.13 12.00
C SER A 101 2.84 19.92 13.29
N GLY A 102 3.81 20.73 13.75
CA GLY A 102 3.72 21.51 14.98
C GLY A 102 2.72 22.67 14.92
N VAL A 103 2.06 22.93 16.05
CA VAL A 103 1.06 24.00 16.22
C VAL A 103 1.62 25.38 15.89
N GLU A 104 2.88 25.63 16.24
CA GLU A 104 3.50 26.93 16.06
C GLU A 104 3.66 27.29 14.58
N ASN A 105 4.02 26.31 13.75
CA ASN A 105 4.09 26.50 12.29
C ASN A 105 2.73 26.87 11.72
N ILE A 106 1.67 26.21 12.20
CA ILE A 106 0.29 26.51 11.78
C ILE A 106 -0.15 27.89 12.25
N ARG A 107 0.23 28.32 13.45
CA ARG A 107 -0.03 29.70 13.91
C ARG A 107 0.67 30.73 13.03
N GLN A 108 1.94 30.50 12.68
CA GLN A 108 2.65 31.39 11.75
C GLN A 108 1.99 31.45 10.37
N ILE A 109 1.41 30.34 9.91
CA ILE A 109 0.62 30.32 8.67
C ILE A 109 -0.64 31.17 8.82
N ILE A 110 -1.38 31.01 9.92
CA ILE A 110 -2.58 31.79 10.23
C ILE A 110 -2.25 33.28 10.31
N ASP A 111 -1.16 33.67 10.96
CA ASP A 111 -0.75 35.08 11.05
C ASP A 111 -0.50 35.69 9.66
N ARG A 112 0.09 34.90 8.74
CA ARG A 112 0.29 35.32 7.34
C ARG A 112 -1.02 35.48 6.58
N THR A 113 -2.13 34.89 7.00
CA THR A 113 -3.44 35.03 6.32
C THR A 113 -3.98 36.46 6.43
N HIS A 114 -3.60 37.21 7.46
CA HIS A 114 -4.03 38.59 7.66
C HIS A 114 -3.27 39.60 6.78
N ILE A 115 -2.18 39.17 6.14
CA ILE A 115 -1.39 40.01 5.24
C ILE A 115 -1.98 39.93 3.83
N VAL A 116 -2.42 41.07 3.30
CA VAL A 116 -2.97 41.23 1.94
C VAL A 116 -1.99 40.69 0.89
N PRO A 117 -2.48 40.02 -0.17
CA PRO A 117 -1.63 39.60 -1.28
C PRO A 117 -0.83 40.76 -1.89
N VAL A 118 0.43 40.51 -2.27
CA VAL A 118 1.30 41.56 -2.82
C VAL A 118 1.10 41.72 -4.32
N ASN A 119 1.17 40.61 -5.07
CA ASN A 119 1.17 40.62 -6.55
C ASN A 119 0.08 39.71 -7.16
N SER A 120 -0.84 39.23 -6.32
CA SER A 120 -1.82 38.19 -6.64
C SER A 120 -3.23 38.61 -6.22
N ARG A 121 -4.27 37.99 -6.80
CA ARG A 121 -5.66 38.25 -6.41
C ARG A 121 -6.01 37.56 -5.08
N TYR A 122 -5.48 36.36 -4.89
CA TYR A 122 -5.73 35.50 -3.75
C TYR A 122 -4.42 35.10 -3.07
N LYS A 123 -4.47 34.98 -1.74
CA LYS A 123 -3.45 34.29 -0.96
C LYS A 123 -3.86 32.83 -0.81
N VAL A 124 -3.05 31.91 -1.33
CA VAL A 124 -3.38 30.49 -1.36
C VAL A 124 -2.43 29.72 -0.46
N PHE A 125 -2.98 28.94 0.45
CA PHE A 125 -2.22 28.04 1.32
C PHE A 125 -2.52 26.59 0.92
N VAL A 126 -1.51 25.88 0.41
CA VAL A 126 -1.60 24.46 0.09
C VAL A 126 -0.96 23.68 1.23
N LEU A 127 -1.75 22.93 1.99
CA LEU A 127 -1.28 22.06 3.06
C LEU A 127 -1.29 20.61 2.56
N ASP A 128 -0.12 20.08 2.20
CA ASP A 128 0.00 18.69 1.74
C ASP A 128 0.14 17.71 2.91
N GLU A 129 -0.34 16.48 2.72
CA GLU A 129 -0.39 15.43 3.74
C GLU A 129 -0.99 15.90 5.09
N VAL A 130 -2.07 16.68 5.06
CA VAL A 130 -2.65 17.38 6.23
C VAL A 130 -3.04 16.45 7.39
N HIS A 131 -3.27 15.16 7.13
CA HIS A 131 -3.52 14.16 8.18
C HIS A 131 -2.35 13.99 9.15
N SER A 132 -1.16 14.47 8.80
CA SER A 132 0.04 14.45 9.64
C SER A 132 0.08 15.61 10.64
N LEU A 133 -0.85 16.58 10.56
CA LEU A 133 -0.95 17.64 11.55
C LEU A 133 -1.31 17.11 12.94
N SER A 134 -0.69 17.71 13.95
CA SER A 134 -1.08 17.49 15.34
C SER A 134 -2.53 17.93 15.60
N SER A 135 -3.19 17.31 16.59
CA SER A 135 -4.56 17.67 16.99
C SER A 135 -4.69 19.15 17.33
N GLN A 136 -3.69 19.74 17.98
CA GLN A 136 -3.67 21.16 18.29
C GLN A 136 -3.45 22.03 17.03
N GLY A 137 -2.71 21.54 16.03
CA GLY A 137 -2.59 22.20 14.72
C GLY A 137 -3.94 22.28 14.00
N PHE A 138 -4.72 21.19 13.98
CA PHE A 138 -6.09 21.22 13.46
C PHE A 138 -6.99 22.21 14.21
N GLN A 139 -6.90 22.25 15.55
CA GLN A 139 -7.67 23.19 16.35
C GLN A 139 -7.31 24.65 16.05
N ALA A 140 -6.03 24.95 15.80
CA ALA A 140 -5.61 26.29 15.40
C ALA A 140 -6.24 26.71 14.06
N LEU A 141 -6.29 25.80 13.08
CA LEU A 141 -6.91 26.08 11.76
C LEU A 141 -8.41 26.30 11.83
N LEU A 142 -9.13 25.68 12.79
CA LEU A 142 -10.60 25.75 12.85
C LEU A 142 -11.13 27.18 12.86
N LYS A 143 -10.55 28.04 13.70
CA LYS A 143 -11.00 29.44 13.83
C LYS A 143 -10.89 30.18 12.50
N THR A 144 -9.80 29.98 11.77
CA THR A 144 -9.56 30.62 10.47
C THR A 144 -10.43 30.02 9.37
N LEU A 145 -10.77 28.74 9.44
CA LEU A 145 -11.68 28.11 8.49
C LEU A 145 -13.15 28.51 8.71
N GLU A 146 -13.53 28.83 9.95
CA GLU A 146 -14.85 29.35 10.31
C GLU A 146 -15.05 30.79 9.86
N GLU A 147 -14.04 31.63 10.08
CA GLU A 147 -14.06 33.06 9.73
C GLU A 147 -12.87 33.39 8.81
N PRO A 148 -12.89 32.91 7.55
CA PRO A 148 -11.78 33.08 6.64
C PRO A 148 -11.60 34.55 6.23
N PRO A 149 -10.37 35.07 6.22
CA PRO A 149 -10.11 36.40 5.69
C PRO A 149 -10.50 36.51 4.21
N LYS A 150 -10.85 37.72 3.78
CA LYS A 150 -11.14 37.99 2.36
C LYS A 150 -9.94 37.63 1.49
N ASN A 151 -10.20 37.01 0.34
CA ASN A 151 -9.20 36.62 -0.66
C ASN A 151 -8.14 35.61 -0.17
N VAL A 152 -8.44 34.87 0.91
CA VAL A 152 -7.62 33.72 1.35
C VAL A 152 -8.29 32.42 0.94
N VAL A 153 -7.52 31.49 0.39
CA VAL A 153 -7.99 30.15 0.01
C VAL A 153 -7.07 29.10 0.59
N PHE A 154 -7.64 28.16 1.34
CA PHE A 154 -6.96 26.96 1.82
C PHE A 154 -7.22 25.79 0.88
N ILE A 155 -6.18 25.04 0.54
CA ILE A 155 -6.27 23.78 -0.19
C ILE A 155 -5.57 22.71 0.64
N LEU A 156 -6.36 21.84 1.25
CA LEU A 156 -5.88 20.76 2.09
C LEU A 156 -5.76 19.50 1.23
N CYS A 157 -4.60 18.84 1.20
CA CYS A 157 -4.41 17.58 0.50
C CYS A 157 -4.17 16.45 1.50
N THR A 158 -4.80 15.29 1.30
CA THR A 158 -4.60 14.11 2.16
C THR A 158 -4.73 12.80 1.39
N THR A 159 -3.95 11.80 1.78
CA THR A 159 -4.14 10.39 1.40
C THR A 159 -5.03 9.62 2.38
N GLU A 160 -5.17 10.11 3.61
CA GLU A 160 -5.86 9.45 4.73
C GLU A 160 -6.97 10.35 5.30
N ILE A 161 -8.12 10.41 4.62
CA ILE A 161 -9.26 11.25 5.03
C ILE A 161 -9.77 10.95 6.44
N HIS A 162 -9.70 9.69 6.87
CA HIS A 162 -10.22 9.23 8.16
C HIS A 162 -9.44 9.78 9.36
N LYS A 163 -8.20 10.25 9.14
CA LYS A 163 -7.39 10.93 10.16
C LYS A 163 -7.70 12.42 10.27
N VAL A 164 -8.42 13.00 9.31
CA VAL A 164 -8.79 14.41 9.32
C VAL A 164 -10.07 14.59 10.16
N PRO A 165 -10.09 15.52 11.14
CA PRO A 165 -11.28 15.72 11.96
C PRO A 165 -12.52 16.10 11.14
N ALA A 166 -13.68 15.52 11.48
CA ALA A 166 -14.95 15.81 10.80
C ALA A 166 -15.31 17.31 10.82
N THR A 167 -14.88 18.04 11.86
CA THR A 167 -15.03 19.49 11.98
C THR A 167 -14.29 20.28 10.90
N ILE A 168 -13.15 19.78 10.42
CA ILE A 168 -12.42 20.37 9.30
C ILE A 168 -13.12 20.00 7.98
N ILE A 169 -13.47 18.73 7.82
CA ILE A 169 -14.12 18.22 6.60
C ILE A 169 -15.42 18.98 6.31
N SER A 170 -16.24 19.24 7.32
CA SER A 170 -17.53 19.94 7.15
C SER A 170 -17.40 21.41 6.72
N ARG A 171 -16.22 22.01 6.86
CA ARG A 171 -15.93 23.42 6.50
C ARG A 171 -15.19 23.54 5.16
N CYS A 172 -14.89 22.42 4.51
CA CYS A 172 -14.19 22.38 3.23
C CYS A 172 -15.10 21.88 2.11
N GLN A 173 -14.90 22.39 0.89
CA GLN A 173 -15.44 21.73 -0.30
C GLN A 173 -14.57 20.51 -0.62
N ARG A 174 -15.14 19.31 -0.45
CA ARG A 174 -14.42 18.04 -0.62
C ARG A 174 -14.40 17.57 -2.07
N PHE A 175 -13.24 17.11 -2.52
CA PHE A 175 -13.00 16.47 -3.81
C PHE A 175 -12.30 15.12 -3.62
N ASP A 176 -12.93 14.04 -4.07
CA ASP A 176 -12.42 12.67 -3.98
C ASP A 176 -11.73 12.26 -5.28
N PHE A 177 -10.41 12.26 -5.26
CA PHE A 177 -9.55 11.78 -6.34
C PHE A 177 -9.55 10.26 -6.38
N LYS A 178 -9.82 9.69 -7.56
CA LYS A 178 -9.86 8.24 -7.77
C LYS A 178 -8.52 7.75 -8.32
N ARG A 179 -8.27 6.43 -8.23
CA ARG A 179 -7.16 5.81 -8.97
C ARG A 179 -7.40 6.02 -10.46
N ILE A 180 -6.33 6.32 -11.19
CA ILE A 180 -6.38 6.52 -12.64
C ILE A 180 -6.54 5.14 -13.30
N GLY A 181 -7.41 5.05 -14.31
CA GLY A 181 -7.60 3.82 -15.06
C GLY A 181 -6.34 3.40 -15.82
N VAL A 182 -6.15 2.09 -16.00
CA VAL A 182 -4.96 1.57 -16.71
C VAL A 182 -4.87 2.14 -18.12
N GLU A 183 -5.99 2.18 -18.86
CA GLU A 183 -6.02 2.71 -20.23
C GLU A 183 -5.67 4.21 -20.29
N ASP A 184 -6.21 5.01 -19.37
CA ASP A 184 -5.88 6.45 -19.28
C ASP A 184 -4.37 6.66 -19.01
N MET A 185 -3.78 5.82 -18.14
CA MET A 185 -2.34 5.89 -17.86
C MET A 185 -1.51 5.44 -19.05
N VAL A 186 -1.88 4.34 -19.73
CA VAL A 186 -1.17 3.86 -20.93
C VAL A 186 -1.21 4.93 -22.02
N GLN A 187 -2.36 5.56 -22.26
CA GLN A 187 -2.49 6.65 -23.22
C GLN A 187 -1.55 7.81 -22.89
N HIS A 188 -1.49 8.23 -21.62
CA HIS A 188 -0.61 9.31 -21.18
C HIS A 188 0.87 8.94 -21.25
N LEU A 189 1.25 7.75 -20.80
CA LEU A 189 2.63 7.27 -20.87
C LEU A 189 3.08 7.12 -22.32
N ASN A 190 2.20 6.69 -23.22
CA ASN A 190 2.52 6.60 -24.64
C ASN A 190 2.82 7.98 -25.26
N GLN A 191 2.11 9.04 -24.83
CA GLN A 191 2.46 10.40 -25.25
C GLN A 191 3.89 10.77 -24.82
N ILE A 192 4.25 10.49 -23.57
CA ILE A 192 5.60 10.74 -23.03
C ILE A 192 6.65 9.94 -23.80
N VAL A 193 6.41 8.65 -24.03
CA VAL A 193 7.31 7.76 -24.78
C VAL A 193 7.61 8.31 -26.18
N ASN A 194 6.58 8.77 -26.88
CA ASN A 194 6.73 9.35 -28.22
C ASN A 194 7.49 10.68 -28.21
N GLU A 195 7.28 11.52 -27.20
CA GLU A 195 7.98 12.81 -27.08
C GLU A 195 9.45 12.66 -26.67
N GLU A 196 9.76 11.70 -25.79
CA GLU A 196 11.11 11.43 -25.31
C GLU A 196 11.88 10.43 -26.21
N LEU A 197 11.23 9.89 -27.24
CA LEU A 197 11.77 8.89 -28.17
C LEU A 197 12.29 7.63 -27.44
N ILE A 198 11.52 7.15 -26.46
CA ILE A 198 11.86 5.95 -25.68
C ILE A 198 11.45 4.71 -26.48
N ASP A 199 12.37 3.75 -26.65
CA ASP A 199 12.08 2.48 -27.31
C ASP A 199 11.53 1.47 -26.30
N ILE A 200 10.20 1.29 -26.25
CA ILE A 200 9.50 0.41 -25.31
C ILE A 200 8.35 -0.31 -26.00
N THR A 201 8.15 -1.60 -25.67
CA THR A 201 7.04 -2.39 -26.22
C THR A 201 5.69 -1.99 -25.60
N PRO A 202 4.57 -2.09 -26.35
CA PRO A 202 3.24 -1.79 -25.81
C PRO A 202 2.89 -2.64 -24.58
N GLU A 203 3.33 -3.89 -24.55
CA GLU A 203 3.12 -4.82 -23.46
C GLU A 203 3.88 -4.41 -22.19
N ALA A 204 5.10 -3.89 -22.32
CA ALA A 204 5.90 -3.34 -21.23
C ALA A 204 5.26 -2.05 -20.68
N LEU A 205 4.79 -1.17 -21.56
CA LEU A 205 4.11 0.06 -21.17
C LEU A 205 2.82 -0.21 -20.38
N ARG A 206 2.04 -1.21 -20.81
CA ARG A 206 0.84 -1.67 -20.10
C ARG A 206 1.18 -2.26 -18.74
N LEU A 207 2.27 -3.03 -18.65
CA LEU A 207 2.74 -3.60 -17.39
C LEU A 207 3.14 -2.52 -16.39
N ILE A 208 3.86 -1.47 -16.83
CA ILE A 208 4.18 -0.29 -16.00
C ILE A 208 2.89 0.32 -15.41
N ALA A 209 1.87 0.50 -16.25
CA ALA A 209 0.59 1.04 -15.81
C ALA A 209 -0.12 0.12 -14.80
N GLN A 210 -0.13 -1.20 -15.02
CA GLN A 210 -0.74 -2.16 -14.09
C GLN A 210 -0.05 -2.17 -12.73
N ILE A 211 1.28 -2.27 -12.70
CA ILE A 211 2.07 -2.30 -11.45
C ILE A 211 1.88 -1.01 -10.66
N SER A 212 1.80 0.13 -11.34
CA SER A 212 1.63 1.44 -10.71
C SER A 212 0.27 1.64 -10.05
N SER A 213 -0.70 0.73 -10.25
CA SER A 213 -1.99 0.71 -9.53
C SER A 213 -2.74 2.06 -9.56
N GLY A 214 -2.70 2.78 -10.68
CA GLY A 214 -3.36 4.09 -10.82
C GLY A 214 -2.60 5.27 -10.19
N CYS A 215 -1.34 5.10 -9.79
CA CYS A 215 -0.43 6.16 -9.37
C CYS A 215 0.43 6.63 -10.54
N LEU A 216 0.04 7.74 -11.19
CA LEU A 216 0.73 8.23 -12.38
C LEU A 216 2.18 8.65 -12.08
N ARG A 217 2.43 9.23 -10.90
CA ARG A 217 3.77 9.63 -10.47
C ARG A 217 4.72 8.43 -10.46
N ASP A 218 4.30 7.30 -9.88
CA ASP A 218 5.15 6.12 -9.77
C ASP A 218 5.39 5.49 -11.15
N SER A 219 4.37 5.49 -12.02
CA SER A 219 4.51 5.03 -13.40
C SER A 219 5.53 5.85 -14.22
N GLN A 220 5.53 7.18 -14.04
CA GLN A 220 6.48 8.07 -14.70
C GLN A 220 7.89 7.91 -14.13
N CYS A 221 8.03 7.70 -12.82
CA CYS A 221 9.33 7.40 -12.21
C CYS A 221 9.93 6.10 -12.75
N LEU A 222 9.11 5.05 -12.88
CA LEU A 222 9.54 3.76 -13.41
C LEU A 222 9.93 3.86 -14.89
N LEU A 223 9.12 4.56 -15.71
CA LEU A 223 9.43 4.82 -17.11
C LEU A 223 10.74 5.61 -17.27
N ASP A 224 10.95 6.63 -16.43
CA ASP A 224 12.17 7.45 -16.43
C ASP A 224 13.41 6.60 -16.13
N GLN A 225 13.34 5.71 -15.12
CA GLN A 225 14.41 4.78 -14.80
C GLN A 225 14.72 3.82 -15.95
N LEU A 226 13.68 3.22 -16.55
CA LEU A 226 13.84 2.31 -17.68
C LEU A 226 14.43 3.01 -18.92
N SER A 227 14.07 4.27 -19.15
CA SER A 227 14.57 5.05 -20.27
C SER A 227 16.09 5.24 -20.27
N LEU A 228 16.74 5.13 -19.10
CA LEU A 228 18.18 5.26 -18.96
C LEU A 228 18.98 4.05 -19.46
N LEU A 229 18.31 2.92 -19.75
CA LEU A 229 18.96 1.68 -20.19
C LEU A 229 19.47 1.73 -21.65
N ASN A 230 19.03 2.70 -22.47
CA ASN A 230 19.40 2.86 -23.89
C ASN A 230 19.26 1.57 -24.74
N ILE A 231 18.24 0.77 -24.44
CA ILE A 231 17.89 -0.48 -25.12
C ILE A 231 16.39 -0.51 -25.37
N THR A 232 15.93 -1.43 -26.22
CA THR A 232 14.49 -1.72 -26.35
C THR A 232 13.98 -2.32 -25.05
N ILE A 233 13.05 -1.63 -24.39
CA ILE A 233 12.46 -2.04 -23.11
C ILE A 233 11.31 -3.02 -23.37
N ASP A 234 11.46 -4.26 -22.90
CA ASP A 234 10.42 -5.29 -22.88
C ASP A 234 9.85 -5.48 -21.46
N GLN A 235 8.93 -6.45 -21.29
CA GLN A 235 8.33 -6.74 -19.97
C GLN A 235 9.35 -7.25 -18.95
N ASN A 236 10.42 -7.93 -19.39
CA ASN A 236 11.43 -8.50 -18.50
C ASN A 236 12.19 -7.39 -17.79
N TRP A 237 12.56 -6.34 -18.51
CA TRP A 237 13.20 -5.15 -17.92
C TRP A 237 12.32 -4.45 -16.89
N VAL A 238 11.00 -4.40 -17.12
CA VAL A 238 10.05 -3.86 -16.14
C VAL A 238 10.04 -4.69 -14.85
N TRP A 239 10.00 -6.02 -14.97
CA TRP A 239 10.05 -6.91 -13.80
C TRP A 239 11.39 -6.83 -13.06
N GLU A 240 12.49 -6.73 -13.79
CA GLU A 240 13.82 -6.55 -13.22
C GLU A 240 13.89 -5.27 -12.40
N MET A 241 13.46 -4.13 -12.96
CA MET A 241 13.47 -2.82 -12.29
C MET A 241 12.57 -2.74 -11.06
N VAL A 242 11.38 -3.34 -11.11
CA VAL A 242 10.41 -3.28 -10.00
C VAL A 242 10.83 -4.17 -8.83
N GLY A 243 11.71 -5.15 -9.05
CA GLY A 243 12.09 -6.10 -8.01
C GLY A 243 11.01 -7.14 -7.69
N ASN A 244 9.92 -7.19 -8.47
CA ASN A 244 8.89 -8.24 -8.36
C ASN A 244 9.35 -9.53 -9.05
N VAL A 245 8.76 -10.65 -8.66
CA VAL A 245 8.98 -11.95 -9.31
C VAL A 245 8.19 -12.00 -10.64
N PRO A 246 8.83 -12.36 -11.77
CA PRO A 246 8.14 -12.55 -13.04
C PRO A 246 7.03 -13.61 -12.96
N GLU A 247 5.95 -13.41 -13.72
CA GLU A 247 4.80 -14.32 -13.75
C GLU A 247 5.18 -15.77 -14.12
N TYR A 248 6.09 -15.94 -15.07
CA TYR A 248 6.52 -17.26 -15.55
C TYR A 248 7.29 -18.05 -14.47
N GLU A 249 8.06 -17.37 -13.62
CA GLU A 249 8.77 -17.99 -12.48
C GLU A 249 7.77 -18.45 -11.42
N LEU A 250 6.74 -17.66 -11.13
CA LEU A 250 5.67 -18.03 -10.20
C LEU A 250 4.87 -19.24 -10.72
N LEU A 251 4.55 -19.24 -12.02
CA LEU A 251 3.86 -20.35 -12.67
C LEU A 251 4.71 -21.63 -12.58
N THR A 252 5.98 -21.55 -12.97
CA THR A 252 6.91 -22.69 -12.92
C THR A 252 7.08 -23.18 -11.48
N MET A 253 7.18 -22.27 -10.51
CA MET A 253 7.28 -22.64 -9.09
C MET A 253 6.06 -23.43 -8.62
N VAL A 254 4.84 -22.99 -8.97
CA VAL A 254 3.60 -23.73 -8.64
C VAL A 254 3.54 -25.09 -9.32
N GLU A 255 3.95 -25.19 -10.59
CA GLU A 255 4.04 -26.48 -11.28
C GLU A 255 4.97 -27.45 -10.55
N ARG A 256 6.19 -27.02 -10.22
CA ARG A 256 7.17 -27.84 -9.49
C ARG A 256 6.71 -28.22 -8.08
N ILE A 257 5.98 -27.34 -7.41
CA ILE A 257 5.35 -27.66 -6.12
C ILE A 257 4.31 -28.79 -6.31
N SER A 258 3.50 -28.73 -7.36
CA SER A 258 2.49 -29.76 -7.64
C SER A 258 3.10 -31.13 -7.97
N GLU A 259 4.25 -31.13 -8.64
CA GLU A 259 5.04 -32.32 -8.99
C GLU A 259 5.85 -32.87 -7.81
N ASN A 260 5.82 -32.19 -6.66
CA ASN A 260 6.61 -32.52 -5.47
C ASN A 260 8.14 -32.51 -5.73
N ASP A 261 8.61 -31.64 -6.62
CA ASP A 261 10.04 -31.50 -6.97
C ASP A 261 10.72 -30.41 -6.13
N SER A 262 11.29 -30.82 -5.00
CA SER A 262 11.99 -29.91 -4.07
C SER A 262 13.26 -29.30 -4.67
N ASN A 263 13.98 -30.01 -5.53
CA ASN A 263 15.25 -29.53 -6.09
C ASN A 263 15.02 -28.36 -7.04
N SER A 264 14.05 -28.49 -7.95
CA SER A 264 13.71 -27.41 -8.88
C SER A 264 13.18 -26.18 -8.15
N VAL A 265 12.33 -26.36 -7.14
CA VAL A 265 11.80 -25.26 -6.31
C VAL A 265 12.94 -24.50 -5.61
N ILE A 266 13.88 -25.20 -4.99
CA ILE A 266 15.04 -24.56 -4.33
C ILE A 266 15.90 -23.80 -5.34
N ASN A 267 16.13 -24.36 -6.53
CA ASN A 267 16.91 -23.70 -7.57
C ASN A 267 16.23 -22.40 -8.05
N ILE A 268 14.90 -22.41 -8.25
CA ILE A 268 14.15 -21.20 -8.61
C ILE A 268 14.30 -20.14 -7.51
N ILE A 269 14.13 -20.52 -6.24
CA ILE A 269 14.29 -19.59 -5.11
C ILE A 269 15.69 -18.98 -5.10
N ARG A 270 16.73 -19.80 -5.25
CA ARG A 270 18.12 -19.33 -5.27
C ARG A 270 18.38 -18.38 -6.43
N ASN A 271 17.92 -18.70 -7.63
CA ASN A 271 18.06 -17.82 -8.79
C ASN A 271 17.39 -16.46 -8.54
N LEU A 272 16.17 -16.45 -7.98
CA LEU A 272 15.48 -15.20 -7.65
C LEU A 272 16.25 -14.37 -6.61
N LEU A 273 16.83 -15.01 -5.60
CA LEU A 273 17.62 -14.34 -4.57
C LEU A 273 18.96 -13.83 -5.12
N GLU A 274 19.62 -14.58 -6.00
CA GLU A 274 20.85 -14.15 -6.70
C GLU A 274 20.59 -12.94 -7.59
N TRP A 275 19.40 -12.85 -8.17
CA TRP A 275 18.92 -11.69 -8.93
C TRP A 275 18.47 -10.52 -8.03
N GLY A 276 18.70 -10.60 -6.72
CA GLY A 276 18.46 -9.53 -5.76
C GLY A 276 17.00 -9.36 -5.34
N LYS A 277 16.11 -10.32 -5.64
CA LYS A 277 14.70 -10.26 -5.21
C LYS A 277 14.62 -10.46 -3.70
N GLU A 278 13.89 -9.60 -3.01
CA GLU A 278 13.76 -9.71 -1.55
C GLU A 278 12.90 -10.91 -1.15
N PRO A 279 13.30 -11.71 -0.12
CA PRO A 279 12.56 -12.91 0.28
C PRO A 279 11.09 -12.66 0.61
N LEU A 280 10.79 -11.54 1.26
CA LEU A 280 9.42 -11.18 1.61
C LEU A 280 8.57 -10.87 0.37
N VAL A 281 9.17 -10.24 -0.65
CA VAL A 281 8.50 -9.92 -1.92
C VAL A 281 8.17 -11.21 -2.67
N ILE A 282 9.10 -12.18 -2.72
CA ILE A 282 8.86 -13.49 -3.33
C ILE A 282 7.66 -14.19 -2.66
N LEU A 283 7.64 -14.24 -1.33
CA LEU A 283 6.53 -14.83 -0.57
C LEU A 283 5.20 -14.12 -0.85
N GLN A 284 5.19 -12.79 -0.87
CA GLN A 284 3.97 -12.00 -1.10
C GLN A 284 3.45 -12.15 -2.54
N ASN A 285 4.35 -12.18 -3.54
CA ASN A 285 3.97 -12.46 -4.93
C ASN A 285 3.37 -13.86 -5.05
N LEU A 286 3.99 -14.89 -4.45
CA LEU A 286 3.44 -16.24 -4.44
C LEU A 286 2.08 -16.31 -3.70
N THR A 287 1.92 -15.59 -2.60
CA THR A 287 0.65 -15.52 -1.85
C THR A 287 -0.47 -14.89 -2.70
N SER A 288 -0.16 -13.84 -3.46
CA SER A 288 -1.11 -13.26 -4.43
C SER A 288 -1.42 -14.24 -5.55
N PHE A 289 -0.41 -14.97 -6.04
CA PHE A 289 -0.59 -15.96 -7.10
C PHE A 289 -1.50 -17.12 -6.66
N TYR A 290 -1.42 -17.57 -5.41
CA TYR A 290 -2.37 -18.54 -4.83
C TYR A 290 -3.81 -18.01 -4.78
N ARG A 291 -4.01 -16.70 -4.51
CA ARG A 291 -5.34 -16.07 -4.62
C ARG A 291 -5.82 -16.15 -6.07
N ASP A 292 -4.95 -15.85 -7.02
CA ASP A 292 -5.29 -15.86 -8.44
C ASP A 292 -5.62 -17.27 -8.94
N MET A 293 -4.94 -18.31 -8.41
CA MET A 293 -5.32 -19.72 -8.60
C MET A 293 -6.74 -20.04 -8.11
N LEU A 294 -7.15 -19.52 -6.95
CA LEU A 294 -8.52 -19.72 -6.44
C LEU A 294 -9.56 -19.09 -7.37
N ILE A 295 -9.28 -17.89 -7.89
CA ILE A 295 -10.15 -17.22 -8.86
C ILE A 295 -10.19 -18.04 -10.16
N ALA A 296 -9.05 -18.48 -10.68
CA ALA A 296 -8.96 -19.33 -11.86
C ALA A 296 -9.77 -20.62 -11.71
N LYS A 297 -9.83 -21.18 -10.49
CA LYS A 297 -10.60 -22.40 -10.20
C LYS A 297 -12.10 -22.16 -10.12
N THR A 298 -12.51 -21.07 -9.47
CA THR A 298 -13.92 -20.79 -9.15
C THR A 298 -14.63 -20.07 -10.28
N SER A 299 -13.92 -19.21 -11.01
CA SER A 299 -14.45 -18.44 -12.12
C SER A 299 -13.39 -18.24 -13.22
N PRO A 300 -13.16 -19.24 -14.08
CA PRO A 300 -12.17 -19.18 -15.17
C PRO A 300 -12.41 -18.04 -16.18
N SER A 301 -13.67 -17.58 -16.30
CA SER A 301 -14.08 -16.48 -17.16
C SER A 301 -13.76 -15.10 -16.60
N SER A 302 -13.34 -14.98 -15.34
CA SER A 302 -13.17 -13.70 -14.63
C SER A 302 -11.73 -13.18 -14.66
N LYS A 303 -11.09 -13.18 -15.85
CA LYS A 303 -9.72 -12.68 -16.03
C LYS A 303 -9.56 -11.22 -15.61
N GLU A 304 -10.61 -10.41 -15.73
CA GLU A 304 -10.64 -9.00 -15.30
C GLU A 304 -10.37 -8.80 -13.80
N MET A 305 -10.52 -9.85 -12.98
CA MET A 305 -10.24 -9.80 -11.54
C MET A 305 -8.76 -9.97 -11.20
N VAL A 306 -7.91 -10.28 -12.18
CA VAL A 306 -6.52 -10.67 -11.99
C VAL A 306 -5.61 -9.83 -12.90
N MET A 307 -4.39 -9.55 -12.44
CA MET A 307 -3.43 -8.68 -13.14
C MET A 307 -2.47 -9.45 -14.07
N LEU A 308 -2.67 -10.75 -14.25
CA LEU A 308 -1.80 -11.63 -15.04
C LEU A 308 -1.96 -11.41 -16.55
N THR A 309 -0.90 -11.71 -17.28
CA THR A 309 -0.93 -11.78 -18.75
C THR A 309 -1.90 -12.86 -19.25
N GLU A 310 -2.40 -12.70 -20.49
CA GLU A 310 -3.36 -13.64 -21.07
C GLU A 310 -2.78 -15.05 -21.19
N ASP A 311 -1.51 -15.16 -21.59
CA ASP A 311 -0.81 -16.44 -21.72
C ASP A 311 -0.65 -17.14 -20.36
N THR A 312 -0.15 -16.42 -19.35
CA THR A 312 -0.03 -16.98 -18.00
C THR A 312 -1.39 -17.34 -17.40
N TRP A 313 -2.44 -16.55 -17.63
CA TRP A 313 -3.79 -16.87 -17.17
C TRP A 313 -4.31 -18.19 -17.76
N GLN A 314 -4.12 -18.38 -19.07
CA GLN A 314 -4.55 -19.62 -19.74
C GLN A 314 -3.81 -20.85 -19.21
N GLN A 315 -2.49 -20.74 -18.99
CA GLN A 315 -1.68 -21.82 -18.41
C GLN A 315 -2.08 -22.10 -16.96
N LEU A 316 -2.31 -21.05 -16.16
CA LEU A 316 -2.79 -21.16 -14.78
C LEU A 316 -4.14 -21.89 -14.71
N CYS A 317 -5.08 -21.54 -15.57
CA CYS A 317 -6.38 -22.22 -15.68
C CYS A 317 -6.25 -23.71 -16.07
N GLN A 318 -5.17 -24.12 -16.72
CA GLN A 318 -4.90 -25.54 -17.01
C GLN A 318 -4.33 -26.25 -15.78
N ILE A 319 -3.31 -25.67 -15.15
CA ILE A 319 -2.64 -26.24 -13.97
C ILE A 319 -3.61 -26.41 -12.81
N VAL A 320 -4.42 -25.39 -12.52
CA VAL A 320 -5.32 -25.37 -11.37
C VAL A 320 -6.40 -26.47 -11.42
N LYS A 321 -6.65 -27.09 -12.58
CA LYS A 321 -7.57 -28.24 -12.70
C LYS A 321 -7.09 -29.48 -11.95
N SER A 322 -5.78 -29.70 -11.84
CA SER A 322 -5.20 -30.84 -11.12
C SER A 322 -5.10 -30.62 -9.61
N TRP A 323 -5.20 -29.36 -9.17
CA TRP A 323 -5.13 -29.00 -7.75
C TRP A 323 -6.47 -29.18 -7.06
N GLU A 324 -6.48 -29.51 -5.77
CA GLU A 324 -7.68 -29.44 -4.94
C GLU A 324 -7.85 -28.04 -4.32
N THR A 325 -9.10 -27.59 -4.12
CA THR A 325 -9.36 -26.24 -3.57
C THR A 325 -8.88 -26.13 -2.12
N THR A 326 -9.01 -27.22 -1.36
CA THR A 326 -8.49 -27.40 0.00
C THR A 326 -6.98 -27.20 0.06
N THR A 327 -6.24 -27.77 -0.89
CA THR A 327 -4.78 -27.62 -0.98
C THR A 327 -4.37 -26.18 -1.26
N ILE A 328 -5.06 -25.49 -2.17
CA ILE A 328 -4.76 -24.09 -2.48
C ILE A 328 -5.02 -23.20 -1.26
N LEU A 329 -6.15 -23.41 -0.55
CA LEU A 329 -6.47 -22.65 0.67
C LEU A 329 -5.48 -22.93 1.81
N ALA A 330 -5.09 -24.19 2.00
CA ALA A 330 -4.08 -24.58 3.00
C ALA A 330 -2.72 -23.94 2.69
N GLY A 331 -2.30 -23.95 1.42
CA GLY A 331 -1.07 -23.29 0.98
C GLY A 331 -1.09 -21.78 1.22
N GLN A 332 -2.22 -21.12 0.93
CA GLN A 332 -2.38 -19.69 1.20
C GLN A 332 -2.30 -19.37 2.71
N GLN A 333 -2.90 -20.21 3.56
CA GLN A 333 -2.83 -20.06 5.00
C GLN A 333 -1.41 -20.26 5.53
N HIS A 334 -0.70 -21.28 5.03
CA HIS A 334 0.70 -21.54 5.37
C HIS A 334 1.61 -20.37 5.01
N LEU A 335 1.52 -19.87 3.76
CA LEU A 335 2.29 -18.71 3.30
C LEU A 335 2.06 -17.48 4.20
N ARG A 336 0.82 -17.21 4.57
CA ARG A 336 0.46 -16.10 5.47
C ARG A 336 1.07 -16.26 6.87
N GLN A 337 1.15 -17.48 7.40
CA GLN A 337 1.76 -17.74 8.71
C GLN A 337 3.28 -17.51 8.66
N CYS A 338 3.94 -17.93 7.58
CA CYS A 338 5.38 -17.73 7.38
C CYS A 338 5.78 -16.27 7.15
N GLU A 339 4.87 -15.41 6.66
CA GLU A 339 5.15 -13.99 6.39
C GLU A 339 5.73 -13.26 7.61
N VAL A 340 5.16 -13.48 8.79
CA VAL A 340 5.62 -12.86 10.04
C VAL A 340 7.02 -13.36 10.42
N GLN A 341 7.29 -14.64 10.20
CA GLN A 341 8.59 -15.25 10.50
C GLN A 341 9.69 -14.67 9.61
N ILE A 342 9.44 -14.57 8.30
CA ILE A 342 10.41 -13.98 7.36
C ILE A 342 10.68 -12.51 7.71
N LYS A 343 9.62 -11.74 8.02
CA LYS A 343 9.73 -10.31 8.34
C LYS A 343 10.55 -10.01 9.59
N LEU A 344 10.51 -10.89 10.60
CA LEU A 344 11.18 -10.68 11.89
C LEU A 344 12.53 -11.42 12.01
N SER A 345 12.88 -12.27 11.05
CA SER A 345 14.05 -13.13 11.13
C SER A 345 15.35 -12.42 10.72
N THR A 346 16.45 -12.84 11.32
CA THR A 346 17.81 -12.48 10.90
C THR A 346 18.30 -13.29 9.69
N GLN A 347 17.59 -14.34 9.30
CA GLN A 347 17.90 -15.22 8.16
C GLN A 347 16.67 -15.41 7.26
N PRO A 348 16.15 -14.35 6.62
CA PRO A 348 14.90 -14.40 5.85
C PRO A 348 14.93 -15.39 4.68
N GLN A 349 16.09 -15.59 4.04
CA GLN A 349 16.26 -16.58 2.98
C GLN A 349 15.95 -18.01 3.44
N LEU A 350 16.49 -18.43 4.59
CA LEU A 350 16.26 -19.77 5.13
C LEU A 350 14.76 -20.00 5.37
N TRP A 351 14.08 -19.01 5.96
CA TRP A 351 12.65 -19.11 6.26
C TRP A 351 11.79 -19.09 5.00
N LEU A 352 12.23 -18.42 3.92
CA LEU A 352 11.58 -18.52 2.61
C LEU A 352 11.68 -19.93 2.05
N GLU A 353 12.89 -20.52 2.04
CA GLU A 353 13.10 -21.89 1.56
C GLU A 353 12.25 -22.89 2.35
N VAL A 354 12.24 -22.79 3.69
CA VAL A 354 11.39 -23.63 4.56
C VAL A 354 9.91 -23.41 4.29
N ALA A 355 9.47 -22.16 4.12
CA ALA A 355 8.07 -21.84 3.85
C ALA A 355 7.59 -22.49 2.55
N ILE A 356 8.36 -22.34 1.46
CA ILE A 356 7.97 -22.86 0.15
C ILE A 356 8.08 -24.39 0.11
N LEU A 357 9.11 -24.99 0.73
CA LEU A 357 9.20 -26.44 0.86
C LEU A 357 8.03 -27.04 1.66
N GLY A 358 7.48 -26.30 2.62
CA GLY A 358 6.27 -26.69 3.35
C GLY A 358 5.00 -26.77 2.49
N LEU A 359 5.00 -26.21 1.28
CA LEU A 359 3.87 -26.31 0.35
C LEU A 359 3.85 -27.62 -0.43
N LEU A 360 4.96 -28.38 -0.45
CA LEU A 360 5.08 -29.63 -1.19
C LEU A 360 4.07 -30.68 -0.65
N PRO A 361 3.41 -31.46 -1.52
CA PRO A 361 2.48 -32.51 -1.11
C PRO A 361 3.06 -33.48 -0.06
N ALA A 362 4.34 -33.84 -0.17
CA ALA A 362 5.02 -34.71 0.78
C ALA A 362 5.08 -34.10 2.19
N ALA A 363 5.28 -32.79 2.33
CA ALA A 363 5.31 -32.10 3.62
C ALA A 363 3.92 -32.07 4.29
N ASN A 364 2.86 -31.96 3.48
CA ASN A 364 1.47 -31.96 3.97
C ASN A 364 0.99 -33.34 4.43
N SER A 365 1.56 -34.43 3.88
CA SER A 365 1.21 -35.80 4.28
C SER A 365 1.66 -36.17 5.71
N THR A 366 2.64 -35.44 6.26
CA THR A 366 3.19 -35.65 7.61
C THR A 366 2.53 -34.79 8.70
N ASN A 367 1.65 -33.86 8.36
CA ASN A 367 0.95 -32.98 9.33
C ASN A 367 -0.42 -33.53 9.77
N SER A 368 -0.50 -34.83 10.03
CA SER A 368 -1.54 -35.40 10.91
C SER A 368 -1.14 -35.38 12.38
N SER A 369 -0.12 -34.61 12.76
CA SER A 369 0.02 -34.12 14.13
C SER A 369 -0.98 -32.98 14.31
N GLN A 370 -2.18 -33.35 14.76
CA GLN A 370 -3.18 -32.41 15.25
C GLN A 370 -2.48 -31.37 16.13
N PHE A 371 -2.37 -30.13 15.64
CA PHE A 371 -2.29 -28.98 16.53
C PHE A 371 -3.60 -29.01 17.31
N ILE A 372 -3.57 -29.58 18.52
CA ILE A 372 -4.66 -29.44 19.48
C ILE A 372 -4.75 -27.93 19.72
N PRO A 373 -5.84 -27.27 19.32
CA PRO A 373 -6.00 -25.85 19.61
C PRO A 373 -5.92 -25.71 21.14
N ILE A 374 -5.07 -24.81 21.61
CA ILE A 374 -5.13 -24.38 23.02
C ILE A 374 -6.56 -23.87 23.20
N ALA A 375 -7.37 -24.62 23.95
CA ALA A 375 -8.77 -24.29 24.18
C ALA A 375 -8.86 -22.81 24.62
N GLU A 376 -9.81 -22.07 24.03
CA GLU A 376 -9.98 -20.61 24.21
C GLU A 376 -10.11 -20.17 25.68
N ASN A 377 -10.29 -21.11 26.61
CA ASN A 377 -10.02 -20.92 28.04
C ASN A 377 -9.17 -22.09 28.56
N PRO A 378 -7.86 -21.91 28.80
CA PRO A 378 -7.07 -22.96 29.40
C PRO A 378 -7.56 -23.22 30.84
N PRO A 379 -7.54 -24.48 31.32
CA PRO A 379 -8.17 -24.85 32.59
C PRO A 379 -7.55 -24.15 33.80
N TRP A 380 -6.31 -23.66 33.68
CA TRP A 380 -5.62 -22.94 34.73
C TRP A 380 -6.06 -21.48 34.91
N THR A 381 -6.95 -20.96 34.06
CA THR A 381 -7.51 -19.61 34.23
C THR A 381 -8.34 -19.47 35.52
N SER A 382 -8.87 -20.58 36.05
CA SER A 382 -9.65 -20.60 37.30
C SER A 382 -8.85 -21.02 38.54
N TRP A 383 -7.58 -21.42 38.38
CA TRP A 383 -6.73 -21.88 39.48
C TRP A 383 -6.17 -20.69 40.26
N LYS A 384 -6.40 -20.66 41.57
CA LYS A 384 -5.84 -19.65 42.47
C LYS A 384 -4.63 -20.16 43.25
N THR A 385 -4.52 -21.48 43.40
CA THR A 385 -3.48 -22.15 44.17
C THR A 385 -2.91 -23.36 43.42
N PRO A 386 -1.68 -23.81 43.75
CA PRO A 386 -1.14 -25.08 43.26
C PRO A 386 -2.02 -26.31 43.55
N ALA A 387 -2.82 -26.26 44.63
CA ALA A 387 -3.74 -27.32 44.98
C ALA A 387 -4.84 -27.51 43.91
N ASP A 388 -5.31 -26.42 43.29
CA ASP A 388 -6.32 -26.48 42.23
C ASP A 388 -5.81 -27.25 41.01
N ALA A 389 -4.52 -27.10 40.70
CA ALA A 389 -3.85 -27.81 39.61
C ALA A 389 -3.74 -29.33 39.88
N ILE A 390 -3.47 -29.70 41.14
CA ILE A 390 -3.38 -31.11 41.56
C ILE A 390 -4.77 -31.76 41.59
N VAL A 391 -5.79 -31.06 42.10
CA VAL A 391 -7.18 -31.54 42.09
C VAL A 391 -7.68 -31.76 40.66
N TRP A 392 -7.38 -30.82 39.76
CA TRP A 392 -7.69 -30.98 38.34
C TRP A 392 -6.98 -32.20 37.73
N ALA A 393 -5.71 -32.44 38.07
CA ALA A 393 -4.97 -33.61 37.59
C ALA A 393 -5.54 -34.93 38.15
N GLN A 394 -5.97 -34.96 39.42
CA GLN A 394 -6.61 -36.14 40.03
C GLN A 394 -7.92 -36.52 39.32
N GLN A 395 -8.69 -35.54 38.83
CA GLN A 395 -9.90 -35.80 38.04
C GLN A 395 -9.58 -36.44 36.69
N LYS A 396 -8.42 -36.14 36.11
CA LYS A 396 -7.98 -36.71 34.82
C LYS A 396 -7.23 -38.03 34.99
N LEU A 397 -6.58 -38.24 36.12
CA LEU A 397 -5.79 -39.44 36.45
C LEU A 397 -6.28 -40.03 37.79
N PRO A 398 -7.49 -40.63 37.84
CA PRO A 398 -8.10 -41.10 39.09
C PRO A 398 -7.30 -42.22 39.78
N ASN A 399 -6.41 -42.90 39.05
CA ASN A 399 -5.61 -44.02 39.54
C ASN A 399 -4.22 -43.61 40.09
N MET A 400 -3.86 -42.33 40.08
CA MET A 400 -2.62 -41.84 40.71
C MET A 400 -2.89 -41.33 42.12
N SER A 401 -1.95 -41.56 43.04
CA SER A 401 -2.04 -41.02 44.39
C SER A 401 -1.76 -39.51 44.40
N LEU A 402 -2.38 -38.80 45.35
CA LEU A 402 -2.27 -37.36 45.50
C LEU A 402 -0.83 -36.92 45.81
N GLU A 403 -0.09 -37.75 46.55
CA GLU A 403 1.34 -37.57 46.85
C GLU A 403 2.20 -37.64 45.58
N SER A 404 1.91 -38.60 44.69
CA SER A 404 2.64 -38.73 43.42
C SER A 404 2.40 -37.52 42.50
N LEU A 405 1.17 -37.01 42.42
CA LEU A 405 0.86 -35.81 41.64
C LEU A 405 1.54 -34.56 42.23
N GLN A 406 1.66 -34.45 43.56
CA GLN A 406 2.39 -33.37 44.22
C GLN A 406 3.88 -33.39 43.87
N GLU A 407 4.51 -34.57 43.89
CA GLU A 407 5.91 -34.72 43.49
C GLU A 407 6.15 -34.30 42.03
N HIS A 408 5.28 -34.72 41.11
CA HIS A 408 5.37 -34.32 39.71
C HIS A 408 5.18 -32.80 39.53
N TRP A 409 4.23 -32.18 40.24
CA TRP A 409 4.04 -30.73 40.19
C TRP A 409 5.27 -29.97 40.72
N ASN A 410 5.87 -30.48 41.80
CA ASN A 410 7.04 -29.86 42.41
C ASN A 410 8.28 -29.97 41.52
N SER A 411 8.46 -31.10 40.82
CA SER A 411 9.59 -31.33 39.91
C SER A 411 9.52 -30.55 38.60
N LEU A 412 8.34 -30.01 38.22
CA LEU A 412 8.21 -29.17 37.03
C LEU A 412 9.05 -27.89 37.10
N ILE A 413 9.75 -27.61 36.00
CA ILE A 413 10.45 -26.34 35.75
C ILE A 413 9.45 -25.37 35.10
N PRO A 414 9.24 -24.16 35.63
CA PRO A 414 8.29 -23.21 35.06
C PRO A 414 8.78 -22.63 33.72
N VAL A 415 7.87 -22.47 32.75
CA VAL A 415 8.10 -21.72 31.49
C VAL A 415 7.45 -20.36 31.62
N ASN A 416 8.18 -19.29 31.35
CA ASN A 416 7.73 -17.90 31.54
C ASN A 416 7.18 -17.62 32.95
N GLY A 417 7.80 -18.23 33.97
CA GLY A 417 7.41 -18.06 35.38
C GLY A 417 6.11 -18.78 35.80
N LYS A 418 5.49 -19.58 34.92
CA LYS A 418 4.27 -20.32 35.22
C LYS A 418 4.46 -21.83 35.02
N LYS A 419 4.09 -22.63 36.02
CA LYS A 419 4.07 -24.11 35.93
C LYS A 419 2.81 -24.67 35.28
N ALA A 420 1.72 -23.91 35.30
CA ALA A 420 0.39 -24.38 34.92
C ALA A 420 0.25 -24.85 33.45
N PRO A 421 0.85 -24.19 32.44
CA PRO A 421 0.75 -24.66 31.05
C PRO A 421 1.40 -26.03 30.85
N ILE A 422 2.62 -26.20 31.37
CA ILE A 422 3.39 -27.46 31.26
C ILE A 422 2.71 -28.57 32.05
N TRP A 423 2.10 -28.25 33.20
CA TRP A 423 1.38 -29.24 33.98
C TRP A 423 0.21 -29.85 33.22
N VAL A 424 -0.58 -29.04 32.51
CA VAL A 424 -1.68 -29.55 31.69
C VAL A 424 -1.17 -30.48 30.60
N GLU A 425 -0.10 -30.09 29.92
CA GLU A 425 0.53 -30.91 28.88
C GLU A 425 1.06 -32.23 29.45
N THR A 426 1.76 -32.18 30.59
CA THR A 426 2.29 -33.36 31.29
C THR A 426 1.17 -34.33 31.69
N VAL A 427 0.09 -33.82 32.27
CA VAL A 427 -1.07 -34.64 32.70
C VAL A 427 -1.80 -35.22 31.49
N GLN A 428 -1.93 -34.47 30.39
CA GLN A 428 -2.52 -34.96 29.14
C GLN A 428 -1.67 -36.05 28.49
N GLN A 429 -0.34 -35.90 28.48
CA GLN A 429 0.58 -36.92 27.99
C GLN A 429 0.51 -38.20 28.85
N LEU A 430 0.49 -38.07 30.18
CA LEU A 430 0.34 -39.21 31.10
C LEU A 430 -1.02 -39.91 30.97
N ALA A 431 -2.06 -39.16 30.62
CA ALA A 431 -3.39 -39.71 30.32
C ALA A 431 -3.44 -40.40 28.95
N ALA A 432 -2.69 -39.92 27.96
CA ALA A 432 -2.62 -40.49 26.62
C ALA A 432 -1.67 -41.70 26.51
N SER A 433 -0.68 -41.80 27.40
CA SER A 433 0.28 -42.92 27.46
C SER A 433 -0.27 -44.16 28.20
N ARG A 434 -1.58 -44.25 28.42
CA ARG A 434 -2.27 -45.31 29.17
C ARG A 434 -3.39 -45.95 28.39
#